data_AF-A0A6A4BFB5-F1
#
_entry.id   AF-A0A6A4BFB5-F1
#
_cell.length_a   1.000
_cell.length_b   1.000
_cell.length_c   1.000
_cell.angle_alpha   90.00
_cell.angle_beta   90.00
_cell.angle_gamma   90.00
#
_symmetry.space_group_name_H-M   'P 1'
#
loop_
_entity.id
_entity.type
_entity.pdbx_description
1 polymer ?
#
loop_
_entity_poly.entity_id
_entity_poly.type
_entity_poly.pdbx_seq_one_letter_code
_entity_poly.pdbx_strand_id
1 'polypeptide(L)'
;AGIKTETSNPTWNEADLESRYHRKELQDFMTHDPIMQILRPTQIGDQTGPVTTPASTDNKLEAIKILINLLWEAGLVAGAFDADDLFRPGLRMFQTSTKELFD
;
A
#
# COMPACT_ATOMS: atom_id res chain seq x y z
N ALA A 1 0.23 16.37 54.32
CA ALA A 1 -0.60 15.78 53.25
C ALA A 1 0.22 15.76 51.98
N GLY A 2 0.61 14.58 51.49
CA GLY A 2 1.44 14.43 50.30
C GLY A 2 0.56 14.54 49.05
N ILE A 3 0.84 15.52 48.19
CA ILE A 3 0.23 15.62 46.87
C ILE A 3 0.86 14.53 45.98
N LYS A 4 0.10 13.49 45.70
CA LYS A 4 0.45 12.45 44.74
C LYS A 4 0.21 13.02 43.35
N THR A 5 1.27 13.36 42.63
CA THR A 5 1.19 13.74 41.21
C THR A 5 0.70 12.53 40.41
N GLU A 6 -0.57 12.54 40.02
CA GLU A 6 -1.09 11.66 38.99
C GLU A 6 -0.51 12.12 37.66
N THR A 7 0.53 11.43 37.18
CA THR A 7 0.95 11.51 35.79
C THR A 7 -0.16 10.88 34.96
N SER A 8 -1.04 11.71 34.43
CA SER A 8 -2.06 11.30 33.46
C SER A 8 -1.35 10.69 32.26
N ASN A 9 -1.45 9.37 32.09
CA ASN A 9 -0.96 8.73 30.87
C ASN A 9 -1.67 9.37 29.66
N PRO A 10 -0.95 9.60 28.55
CA PRO A 10 -1.56 10.11 27.33
C PRO A 10 -2.69 9.17 26.89
N THR A 11 -3.81 9.75 26.47
CA THR A 11 -5.01 9.03 26.01
C THR A 11 -4.81 8.37 24.64
N TRP A 12 -3.67 8.63 23.99
CA TRP A 12 -3.32 8.11 22.66
C TRP A 12 -2.21 7.06 22.76
N ASN A 13 -2.34 6.00 21.97
CA ASN A 13 -1.35 4.94 21.81
C ASN A 13 -0.57 5.17 20.52
N GLU A 14 0.76 5.19 20.60
CA GLU A 14 1.65 5.43 19.44
C GLU A 14 1.41 4.42 18.32
N ALA A 15 1.31 3.12 18.66
CA ALA A 15 1.04 2.08 17.68
C ALA A 15 -0.34 2.21 16.99
N ASP A 16 -1.35 2.74 17.68
CA ASP A 16 -2.67 3.01 17.06
C ASP A 16 -2.59 4.21 16.11
N LEU A 17 -1.79 5.22 16.45
CA LEU A 17 -1.57 6.38 15.59
C LEU A 17 -0.81 6.00 14.31
N GLU A 18 0.27 5.25 14.42
CA GLU A 18 1.06 4.75 13.27
C GLU A 18 0.19 3.88 12.35
N SER A 19 -0.57 2.93 12.92
CA SER A 19 -1.45 2.06 12.11
C SER A 19 -2.52 2.86 11.35
N ARG A 20 -3.11 3.90 11.98
CA ARG A 20 -4.08 4.79 11.32
C ARG A 20 -3.43 5.63 10.22
N TYR A 21 -2.20 6.10 10.45
CA TYR A 21 -1.45 6.86 9.47
C TYR A 21 -1.16 6.03 8.21
N HIS A 22 -0.57 4.83 8.38
CA HIS A 22 -0.28 3.93 7.26
C HIS A 22 -1.54 3.47 6.52
N ARG A 23 -2.64 3.24 7.24
CA ARG A 23 -3.93 2.92 6.60
C ARG A 23 -4.43 4.08 5.75
N LYS A 24 -4.26 5.32 6.22
CA LYS A 24 -4.63 6.51 5.45
C LYS A 24 -3.75 6.66 4.21
N GLU A 25 -2.43 6.54 4.35
CA GLU A 25 -1.50 6.60 3.21
C GLU A 25 -1.83 5.54 2.16
N LEU A 26 -2.10 4.31 2.58
CA LEU A 26 -2.48 3.25 1.64
C LEU A 26 -3.79 3.57 0.91
N GLN A 27 -4.79 4.11 1.59
CA GLN A 27 -6.05 4.53 0.97
C GLN A 27 -5.86 5.70 0.00
N ASP A 28 -5.02 6.67 0.37
CA ASP A 28 -4.67 7.80 -0.50
C ASP A 28 -3.92 7.29 -1.75
N PHE A 29 -2.96 6.38 -1.60
CA PHE A 29 -2.27 5.73 -2.70
C PHE A 29 -3.24 5.00 -3.63
N MET A 30 -4.12 4.14 -3.10
CA MET A 30 -5.10 3.40 -3.90
C MET A 30 -6.07 4.32 -4.67
N THR A 31 -6.35 5.51 -4.13
CA THR A 31 -7.28 6.47 -4.74
C THR A 31 -6.61 7.33 -5.81
N HIS A 32 -5.36 7.75 -5.59
CA HIS A 32 -4.70 8.77 -6.42
C HIS A 32 -3.70 8.19 -7.41
N ASP A 33 -3.12 7.02 -7.14
CA ASP A 33 -2.15 6.42 -8.06
C ASP A 33 -2.84 6.00 -9.38
N PRO A 34 -2.32 6.40 -10.55
CA PRO A 34 -2.93 6.09 -11.84
C PRO A 34 -3.02 4.58 -12.13
N ILE A 35 -2.07 3.79 -11.65
CA ILE A 35 -2.09 2.33 -11.82
C ILE A 35 -3.14 1.71 -10.89
N MET A 36 -3.27 2.21 -9.66
CA MET A 36 -4.30 1.76 -8.72
C MET A 36 -5.71 2.10 -9.21
N GLN A 37 -5.91 3.19 -9.95
CA GLN A 37 -7.20 3.48 -10.59
C GLN A 37 -7.58 2.48 -11.69
N ILE A 38 -6.58 1.88 -12.34
CA ILE A 38 -6.78 0.82 -13.35
C ILE A 38 -7.04 -0.50 -12.64
N LEU A 39 -6.17 -0.89 -11.70
CA LEU A 39 -6.24 -2.17 -10.99
C LEU A 39 -7.38 -2.23 -9.99
N ARG A 40 -7.87 -1.09 -9.48
CA ARG A 40 -8.94 -0.95 -8.50
C ARG A 40 -8.82 -1.97 -7.35
N PRO A 41 -7.67 -2.00 -6.66
CA PRO A 41 -7.43 -3.01 -5.64
C PRO A 41 -8.44 -2.89 -4.51
N THR A 42 -8.86 -4.04 -3.99
CA THR A 42 -9.73 -4.15 -2.82
C THR A 42 -8.98 -4.85 -1.71
N GLN A 43 -9.10 -4.33 -0.49
CA GLN A 43 -8.52 -4.95 0.68
C GLN A 43 -9.35 -6.17 1.10
N ILE A 44 -8.71 -7.34 1.18
CA ILE A 44 -9.38 -8.62 1.47
C ILE A 44 -9.05 -9.17 2.86
N GLY A 45 -8.22 -8.49 3.64
CA GLY A 45 -7.86 -8.87 5.00
C GLY A 45 -6.96 -7.84 5.68
N ASP A 46 -6.51 -8.16 6.89
CA ASP A 46 -5.46 -7.39 7.56
C ASP A 46 -4.14 -7.53 6.76
N GLN A 47 -3.26 -6.54 6.86
CA GLN A 47 -1.95 -6.56 6.21
C GLN A 47 -1.13 -7.73 6.79
N THR A 48 -1.18 -8.90 6.13
CA THR A 48 -0.55 -10.11 6.65
C THR A 48 0.91 -10.19 6.19
N GLY A 49 1.78 -9.47 6.90
CA GLY A 49 3.22 -9.73 6.91
C GLY A 49 4.10 -8.72 6.18
N PRO A 50 5.43 -8.90 6.26
CA PRO A 50 6.38 -8.04 5.60
C PRO A 50 6.25 -8.20 4.08
N VAL A 51 5.95 -7.09 3.41
CA VAL A 51 5.91 -6.99 1.96
C VAL A 51 7.32 -7.25 1.42
N THR A 52 7.47 -8.08 0.39
CA THR A 52 8.77 -8.39 -0.22
C THR A 52 9.29 -7.19 -1.00
N THR A 53 10.59 -6.87 -0.88
CA THR A 53 11.18 -5.81 -1.67
C THR A 53 11.02 -6.10 -3.17
N PRO A 54 10.40 -5.19 -3.95
CA PRO A 54 10.15 -5.44 -5.35
C PRO A 54 11.45 -5.54 -6.16
N ALA A 55 11.53 -6.53 -7.03
CA ALA A 55 12.65 -6.66 -7.95
C ALA A 55 12.61 -5.55 -9.02
N SER A 56 13.77 -5.02 -9.38
CA SER A 56 13.86 -4.12 -10.54
C SER A 56 13.79 -4.95 -11.83
N THR A 57 13.03 -4.47 -12.79
CA THR A 57 12.90 -5.10 -14.12
C THR A 57 12.76 -4.06 -15.21
N ASP A 58 13.35 -4.34 -16.37
CA ASP A 58 13.22 -3.58 -17.61
C ASP A 58 12.07 -4.09 -18.50
N ASN A 59 11.38 -5.17 -18.07
CA ASN A 59 10.23 -5.71 -18.76
C ASN A 59 8.92 -5.23 -18.13
N LYS A 60 8.04 -4.64 -18.95
CA LYS A 60 6.73 -4.15 -18.53
C LYS A 60 5.85 -5.25 -17.92
N LEU A 61 5.81 -6.43 -18.54
CA LEU A 61 4.96 -7.52 -18.05
C LEU A 61 5.45 -8.01 -16.67
N GLU A 62 6.76 -8.12 -16.48
CA GLU A 62 7.31 -8.48 -15.17
C GLU A 62 7.03 -7.39 -14.13
N ALA A 63 7.11 -6.11 -14.49
CA ALA A 63 6.77 -5.03 -13.55
C ALA A 63 5.30 -5.11 -13.09
N ILE A 64 4.38 -5.42 -14.01
CA ILE A 64 2.97 -5.64 -13.69
C ILE A 64 2.80 -6.84 -12.75
N LYS A 65 3.46 -7.98 -13.04
CA LYS A 65 3.41 -9.18 -12.18
C LYS A 65 3.95 -8.91 -10.78
N ILE A 66 5.07 -8.19 -10.69
CA ILE A 66 5.67 -7.79 -9.41
C ILE A 66 4.68 -6.93 -8.63
N LEU A 67 4.06 -5.93 -9.26
CA LEU A 67 3.07 -5.09 -8.59
C LEU A 67 1.86 -5.89 -8.08
N ILE A 68 1.31 -6.78 -8.90
CA ILE A 68 0.15 -7.60 -8.51
C ILE A 68 0.50 -8.56 -7.36
N ASN A 69 1.69 -9.16 -7.38
CA ASN A 69 2.17 -9.99 -6.28
C ASN A 69 2.34 -9.16 -5.00
N LEU A 70 2.85 -7.93 -5.13
CA LEU A 70 3.03 -7.02 -4.01
C LEU A 70 1.70 -6.63 -3.37
N LEU A 71 0.69 -6.34 -4.19
CA LEU A 71 -0.68 -6.10 -3.73
C LEU A 71 -1.18 -7.29 -2.93
N TRP A 72 -1.00 -8.51 -3.44
CA TRP A 72 -1.40 -9.73 -2.74
C TRP A 72 -0.73 -9.89 -1.38
N GLU A 73 0.59 -9.66 -1.30
CA GLU A 73 1.35 -9.70 -0.06
C GLU A 73 0.89 -8.62 0.95
N ALA A 74 0.47 -7.46 0.46
CA ALA A 74 -0.12 -6.39 1.26
C ALA A 74 -1.59 -6.64 1.69
N GLY A 75 -2.17 -7.80 1.35
CA GLY A 75 -3.58 -8.11 1.65
C GLY A 75 -4.58 -7.43 0.71
N LEU A 76 -4.12 -7.02 -0.47
CA LEU A 76 -4.90 -6.36 -1.52
C LEU A 76 -5.08 -7.29 -2.72
N VAL A 77 -6.23 -7.23 -3.37
CA VAL A 77 -6.49 -7.97 -4.61
C VAL A 77 -6.86 -6.97 -5.69
N ALA A 78 -6.17 -7.03 -6.84
CA ALA A 78 -6.57 -6.26 -8.01
C ALA A 78 -8.02 -6.64 -8.39
N GLY A 79 -8.86 -5.62 -8.56
CA GLY A 79 -10.20 -5.77 -9.09
C GLY A 79 -10.21 -6.10 -10.58
N ALA A 80 -11.39 -6.08 -11.18
CA ALA A 80 -11.52 -6.22 -12.63
C ALA A 80 -10.94 -4.97 -13.32
N PHE A 81 -10.02 -5.19 -14.25
CA PHE A 81 -9.38 -4.16 -15.06
C PHE A 81 -9.47 -4.50 -16.55
N ASP A 82 -9.43 -3.46 -17.38
CA ASP A 82 -9.30 -3.61 -18.83
C ASP A 82 -7.82 -3.78 -19.20
N ALA A 83 -7.52 -4.73 -20.09
CA ALA A 83 -6.15 -5.03 -20.50
C ALA A 83 -5.54 -3.87 -21.31
N ASP A 84 -6.31 -3.22 -22.18
CA ASP A 84 -5.82 -2.08 -22.96
C ASP A 84 -5.52 -0.89 -22.03
N ASP A 85 -6.34 -0.68 -20.99
CA ASP A 85 -6.05 0.31 -19.95
C ASP A 85 -4.78 -0.03 -19.16
N LEU A 86 -4.59 -1.31 -18.79
CA LEU A 86 -3.40 -1.76 -18.06
C LEU A 86 -2.12 -1.69 -18.92
N PHE A 87 -2.21 -1.99 -20.21
CA PHE A 87 -1.07 -1.92 -21.13
C PHE A 87 -0.89 -0.54 -21.77
N ARG A 88 -1.72 0.47 -21.49
CA ARG A 88 -1.48 1.85 -21.94
C ARG A 88 -0.34 2.57 -21.18
N PRO A 89 -0.27 2.52 -19.84
CA PRO A 89 0.85 3.03 -19.04
C PRO A 89 2.26 2.62 -19.49
N GLY A 90 3.26 3.49 -19.31
CA GLY A 90 4.67 3.13 -19.49
C GLY A 90 5.23 2.29 -18.33
N LEU A 91 6.31 1.54 -18.57
CA LEU A 91 7.01 0.72 -17.56
C LEU A 91 7.33 1.50 -16.28
N ARG A 92 7.79 2.75 -16.41
CA ARG A 92 8.20 3.56 -15.26
C ARG A 92 7.06 3.83 -14.29
N MET A 93 5.81 3.91 -14.76
CA MET A 93 4.68 4.13 -13.85
C MET A 93 4.49 2.92 -12.94
N PHE A 94 4.59 1.69 -13.48
CA PHE A 94 4.55 0.48 -12.66
C PHE A 94 5.70 0.43 -11.65
N GLN A 95 6.92 0.77 -12.06
CA GLN A 95 8.06 0.80 -11.15
C GLN A 95 7.87 1.81 -10.01
N THR A 96 7.35 3.00 -10.33
CA THR A 96 7.02 4.03 -9.33
C THR A 96 5.92 3.55 -8.38
N SER A 97 4.78 3.07 -8.87
CA SER A 97 3.69 2.57 -8.02
C SER A 97 4.11 1.38 -7.17
N THR A 98 4.98 0.51 -7.69
CA THR A 98 5.52 -0.63 -6.93
C THR A 98 6.42 -0.15 -5.78
N LYS A 99 7.23 0.89 -6.02
CA LYS A 99 8.06 1.49 -4.99
C LYS A 99 7.22 2.21 -3.94
N GLU A 100 6.23 3.00 -4.35
CA GLU A 100 5.32 3.71 -3.44
C GLU A 100 4.45 2.76 -2.60
N LEU A 101 4.12 1.56 -3.10
CA LEU A 101 3.41 0.55 -2.33
C LEU A 101 4.30 -0.13 -1.27
N PHE A 102 5.62 -0.19 -1.51
CA PHE A 102 6.58 -0.81 -0.60
C PHE A 102 7.13 0.16 0.45
N ASP A 103 7.40 1.41 0.06
CA ASP A 103 7.95 2.48 0.91
C ASP A 103 6.98 2.88 2.03
#